data_AF-A0A7C3JME3-F1
#
_entry.id   AF-A0A7C3JME3-F1
#
_cell.length_a   1.000
_cell.length_b   1.000
_cell.length_c   1.000
_cell.angle_alpha   90.00
_cell.angle_beta   90.00
_cell.angle_gamma   90.00
#
_symmetry.space_group_name_H-M   'P 1'
#
loop_
_entity.id
_entity.type
_entity.pdbx_description
1 polymer ?
#
loop_
_entity_poly.entity_id
_entity_poly.type
_entity_poly.pdbx_seq_one_letter_code
_entity_poly.pdbx_strand_id
1 'polypeptide(L)'
;MLTANGSFQRRSEFPEVPVFEDLAKEQKPTGVSWQAYTIFAGSDSVGRPLHAPPKTPAKIVQDLRDGFSRMKDDPEFKVELKRVSGDDAQILLAAEAEPILRQLLVVSPAMQEYINGLMKKYLNR
;
A
#
# COMPACT_ATOMS: atom_id res chain seq x y z
N MET A 1 0.05 -5.21 6.87
CA MET A 1 0.04 -4.05 5.95
C MET A 1 1.41 -3.94 5.29
N LEU A 2 1.49 -3.51 4.03
CA LEU A 2 2.76 -3.23 3.37
C LEU A 2 3.43 -2.02 4.01
N THR A 3 4.70 -2.14 4.37
CA THR A 3 5.51 -1.06 4.94
C THR A 3 6.38 -0.39 3.88
N ALA A 4 6.91 0.80 4.20
CA ALA A 4 7.75 1.58 3.27
C ALA A 4 9.04 0.86 2.80
N ASN A 5 9.48 -0.18 3.53
CA ASN A 5 10.64 -1.01 3.18
C ASN A 5 10.30 -2.24 2.31
N GLY A 6 9.04 -2.42 1.90
CA GLY A 6 8.63 -3.53 1.03
C GLY A 6 8.40 -4.86 1.75
N SER A 7 8.21 -4.82 3.07
CA SER A 7 7.85 -5.96 3.91
C SER A 7 6.42 -5.87 4.43
N PHE A 8 5.91 -6.95 5.00
CA PHE A 8 4.54 -6.99 5.52
C PHE A 8 4.57 -7.02 7.05
N GLN A 9 3.93 -6.05 7.69
CA GLN A 9 3.70 -6.10 9.13
C GLN A 9 2.46 -6.94 9.47
N ARG A 10 2.54 -7.69 10.57
CA ARG A 10 1.40 -8.37 11.18
C ARG A 10 0.30 -7.37 11.53
N ARG A 11 -0.95 -7.81 11.49
CA ARG A 11 -2.10 -7.00 11.92
C ARG A 11 -2.17 -7.01 13.45
N SER A 12 -2.38 -5.86 14.06
CA SER A 12 -2.53 -5.72 15.51
C SER A 12 -3.70 -6.53 16.06
N GLU A 13 -4.74 -6.69 15.25
CA GLU A 13 -5.97 -7.40 15.59
C GLU A 13 -5.80 -8.92 15.51
N PHE A 14 -4.74 -9.39 14.84
CA PHE A 14 -4.44 -10.80 14.61
C PHE A 14 -2.94 -11.08 14.82
N PRO A 15 -2.41 -10.88 16.04
CA PRO A 15 -0.96 -10.95 16.30
C PRO A 15 -0.36 -12.34 16.06
N GLU A 16 -1.17 -13.40 16.25
CA GLU A 16 -0.75 -14.79 16.05
C GLU A 16 -0.76 -15.23 14.58
N VAL A 17 -1.36 -14.44 13.68
CA VAL A 17 -1.41 -14.78 12.26
C VAL A 17 -0.09 -14.35 11.61
N PRO A 18 0.70 -15.30 11.07
CA PRO A 18 1.97 -14.96 10.44
C PRO A 18 1.75 -14.20 9.13
N VAL A 19 2.71 -13.35 8.78
CA VAL A 19 2.82 -12.83 7.42
C VAL A 19 3.57 -13.83 6.54
N PHE A 20 3.44 -13.71 5.22
CA PHE A 20 4.12 -14.60 4.27
C PHE A 20 5.63 -14.67 4.49
N GLU A 21 6.27 -13.56 4.86
CA GLU A 21 7.71 -13.52 5.14
C GLU A 21 8.11 -14.43 6.31
N ASP A 22 7.26 -14.57 7.35
CA ASP A 22 7.50 -15.48 8.47
C ASP A 22 7.47 -16.96 8.03
N LEU A 23 6.65 -17.26 7.02
CA LEU A 23 6.48 -18.61 6.48
C LEU A 23 7.56 -18.95 5.46
N ALA A 24 7.91 -18.01 4.59
CA ALA A 24 8.87 -18.21 3.51
C ALA A 24 10.31 -18.33 4.02
N LYS A 25 10.67 -17.59 5.09
CA LYS A 25 12.02 -17.61 5.68
C LYS A 25 13.12 -17.50 4.61
N GLU A 26 13.97 -18.51 4.48
CA GLU A 26 15.08 -18.58 3.50
C GLU A 26 14.61 -18.75 2.05
N GLN A 27 13.38 -19.21 1.83
CA GLN A 27 12.76 -19.37 0.51
C GLN A 27 12.09 -18.08 0.03
N LYS A 28 12.29 -16.96 0.74
CA LYS A 28 11.75 -15.66 0.35
C LYS A 28 12.22 -15.31 -1.07
N PRO A 29 11.29 -15.02 -2.01
CA PRO A 29 11.68 -14.57 -3.33
C PRO A 29 12.48 -13.26 -3.25
N THR A 30 13.32 -13.03 -4.26
CA THR A 30 14.08 -11.77 -4.39
C THR A 30 13.92 -11.22 -5.81
N GLY A 31 14.28 -9.94 -6.01
CA GLY A 31 14.19 -9.30 -7.31
C GLY A 31 12.76 -9.21 -7.85
N VAL A 32 12.58 -9.49 -9.14
CA VAL A 32 11.30 -9.27 -9.84
C VAL A 32 10.16 -10.13 -9.29
N SER A 33 10.44 -11.35 -8.81
CA SER A 33 9.39 -12.21 -8.23
C SER A 33 8.89 -11.68 -6.89
N TRP A 34 9.79 -11.09 -6.08
CA TRP A 34 9.39 -10.39 -4.86
C TRP A 34 8.57 -9.15 -5.16
N GLN A 35 9.00 -8.35 -6.14
CA GLN A 35 8.25 -7.19 -6.58
C GLN A 35 6.84 -7.57 -7.06
N ALA A 36 6.70 -8.68 -7.81
CA ALA A 36 5.41 -9.22 -8.25
C ALA A 36 4.50 -9.51 -7.06
N TYR A 37 5.06 -10.23 -6.09
CA TYR A 37 4.36 -10.63 -4.88
C TYR A 37 3.94 -9.39 -4.07
N THR A 38 4.83 -8.43 -3.87
CA THR A 38 4.54 -7.20 -3.14
C THR A 38 3.41 -6.41 -3.78
N ILE A 39 3.37 -6.28 -5.11
CA ILE A 39 2.27 -5.60 -5.81
C ILE A 39 0.94 -6.33 -5.62
N PHE A 40 0.96 -7.66 -5.78
CA PHE A 40 -0.26 -8.48 -5.69
C PHE A 40 -0.80 -8.56 -4.25
N ALA A 41 0.05 -8.91 -3.29
CA ALA A 41 -0.34 -9.05 -1.88
C ALA A 41 -0.51 -7.69 -1.18
N GLY A 42 0.13 -6.65 -1.70
CA GLY A 42 0.08 -5.30 -1.15
C GLY A 42 -1.02 -4.42 -1.74
N SER A 43 -1.80 -4.89 -2.71
CA SER A 43 -2.85 -4.09 -3.37
C SER A 43 -3.84 -3.45 -2.39
N ASP A 44 -4.20 -4.20 -1.34
CA ASP A 44 -5.11 -3.72 -0.29
C ASP A 44 -4.50 -2.60 0.58
N SER A 45 -3.18 -2.41 0.54
CA SER A 45 -2.50 -1.33 1.26
C SER A 45 -2.61 0.02 0.54
N VAL A 46 -3.06 0.07 -0.72
CA VAL A 46 -3.32 1.33 -1.45
C VAL A 46 -4.56 2.03 -0.90
N GLY A 47 -5.58 1.26 -0.50
CA GLY A 47 -6.85 1.78 0.01
C GLY A 47 -7.49 2.78 -0.96
N ARG A 48 -7.69 4.02 -0.50
CA ARG A 48 -8.33 5.12 -1.26
C ARG A 48 -7.39 6.34 -1.29
N PRO A 49 -6.38 6.37 -2.17
CA PRO A 49 -5.42 7.46 -2.19
C PRO A 49 -6.02 8.72 -2.82
N LEU A 50 -5.62 9.88 -2.29
CA LEU A 50 -5.93 11.18 -2.87
C LEU A 50 -4.71 11.70 -3.63
N HIS A 51 -4.92 12.18 -4.85
CA HIS A 51 -3.87 12.68 -5.72
C HIS A 51 -4.21 14.09 -6.20
N ALA A 52 -3.19 14.94 -6.29
CA ALA A 52 -3.26 16.19 -7.01
C ALA A 52 -2.66 15.99 -8.42
N PRO A 53 -3.15 16.71 -9.45
CA PRO A 53 -2.56 16.66 -10.78
C PRO A 53 -1.06 17.01 -10.78
N PRO A 54 -0.29 16.49 -11.75
CA PRO A 54 1.09 16.92 -11.96
C PRO A 54 1.17 18.44 -12.13
N LYS A 55 2.24 19.06 -11.60
CA LYS A 55 2.48 20.51 -11.65
C LYS A 55 1.50 21.36 -10.82
N THR A 56 0.68 20.76 -9.95
CA THR A 56 -0.05 21.52 -8.93
C THR A 56 0.93 22.37 -8.11
N PRO A 57 0.70 23.69 -7.92
CA PRO A 57 1.60 24.56 -7.17
C PRO A 57 1.92 24.03 -5.78
N ALA A 58 3.19 24.14 -5.37
CA ALA A 58 3.67 23.59 -4.09
C ALA A 58 2.86 24.07 -2.89
N LYS A 59 2.43 25.34 -2.89
CA LYS A 59 1.56 25.88 -1.84
C LYS A 59 0.22 25.15 -1.76
N ILE A 60 -0.43 24.88 -2.90
CA ILE A 60 -1.72 24.17 -2.93
C ILE A 60 -1.54 22.74 -2.45
N VAL A 61 -0.46 22.06 -2.84
CA VAL A 61 -0.13 20.72 -2.32
C VAL A 61 0.05 20.75 -0.80
N GLN A 62 0.71 21.78 -0.27
CA GLN A 62 0.89 21.93 1.18
C GLN A 62 -0.46 22.16 1.89
N ASP A 63 -1.30 23.06 1.37
CA ASP A 63 -2.62 23.33 1.93
C ASP A 63 -3.49 22.06 2.00
N LEU A 64 -3.43 21.20 0.96
CA LEU A 64 -4.11 19.91 0.92
C LEU A 64 -3.56 18.93 1.98
N ARG A 65 -2.23 18.82 2.10
CA ARG A 65 -1.59 17.96 3.11
C ARG A 65 -1.94 18.39 4.52
N ASP A 66 -1.90 19.68 4.80
CA ASP A 66 -2.24 20.25 6.11
C ASP A 66 -3.71 20.03 6.44
N GLY A 67 -4.60 20.20 5.45
CA GLY A 67 -6.03 19.88 5.60
C GLY A 67 -6.27 18.42 5.95
N PHE A 68 -5.60 17.50 5.25
CA PHE A 68 -5.71 16.07 5.52
C PHE A 68 -5.13 15.68 6.88
N SER A 69 -4.04 16.32 7.31
CA SER A 69 -3.49 16.14 8.66
C SER A 69 -4.49 16.57 9.73
N ARG A 70 -5.14 17.72 9.57
CA ARG A 70 -6.18 18.17 10.51
C ARG A 70 -7.39 17.22 10.52
N MET A 71 -7.84 16.78 9.35
CA MET A 71 -8.96 15.83 9.23
C MET A 71 -8.65 14.49 9.91
N LYS A 72 -7.43 13.96 9.76
CA LYS A 72 -7.00 12.72 10.43
C LYS A 72 -7.16 12.82 11.95
N ASP A 73 -6.97 14.01 12.52
CA ASP A 73 -7.05 14.25 13.96
C ASP A 73 -8.44 14.65 14.45
N ASP A 74 -9.35 14.98 13.55
CA ASP A 74 -10.70 15.44 13.84
C ASP A 74 -11.56 14.36 14.55
N PRO A 75 -12.16 14.67 15.72
CA PRO A 75 -12.94 13.68 16.47
C PRO A 75 -14.20 13.19 15.75
N GLU A 76 -14.92 14.07 15.06
CA GLU A 76 -16.15 13.70 14.34
C GLU A 76 -15.81 12.79 13.16
N PHE A 77 -14.73 13.11 12.44
CA PHE A 77 -14.21 12.27 11.37
C PHE A 77 -13.79 10.88 11.88
N LYS A 78 -13.13 10.79 13.05
CA LYS A 78 -12.75 9.49 13.63
C LYS A 78 -13.96 8.63 13.96
N VAL A 79 -15.03 9.22 14.51
CA VAL A 79 -16.30 8.52 14.80
C VAL A 79 -16.91 8.00 13.51
N GLU A 80 -16.98 8.83 12.48
CA GLU A 80 -17.56 8.47 11.20
C GLU A 80 -16.72 7.44 10.43
N LEU A 81 -15.40 7.59 10.44
CA LEU A 81 -14.45 6.64 9.84
C LEU A 81 -14.63 5.25 10.46
N LYS A 82 -14.71 5.18 11.80
CA LYS A 82 -14.96 3.94 12.51
C LYS A 82 -16.30 3.32 12.12
N ARG A 83 -17.36 4.13 12.03
CA ARG A 83 -18.71 3.68 11.64
C ARG A 83 -18.75 3.11 10.22
N VAL A 84 -18.05 3.73 9.28
CA VAL A 84 -18.10 3.37 7.86
C VAL A 84 -17.09 2.30 7.49
N SER A 85 -15.88 2.38 8.03
CA SER A 85 -14.72 1.58 7.61
C SER A 85 -14.27 0.54 8.64
N GLY A 86 -14.87 0.55 9.84
CA GLY A 86 -14.50 -0.36 10.93
C GLY A 86 -13.34 0.13 11.79
N ASP A 87 -12.98 -0.71 12.75
CA ASP A 87 -12.01 -0.37 13.82
C ASP A 87 -10.55 -0.39 13.35
N ASP A 88 -10.26 -1.07 12.23
CA ASP A 88 -8.93 -1.21 11.64
C ASP A 88 -8.62 -0.16 10.56
N ALA A 89 -9.51 0.81 10.36
CA ALA A 89 -9.33 1.87 9.37
C ALA A 89 -8.12 2.76 9.72
N GLN A 90 -7.17 2.85 8.79
CA GLN A 90 -5.97 3.66 8.95
C GLN A 90 -5.91 4.77 7.90
N ILE A 91 -5.51 5.96 8.35
CA ILE A 91 -5.22 7.11 7.49
C ILE A 91 -3.72 7.31 7.44
N LEU A 92 -3.14 7.19 6.25
CA LEU A 92 -1.72 7.47 6.02
C LEU A 92 -1.56 8.89 5.49
N LEU A 93 -0.62 9.65 6.07
CA LEU A 93 -0.25 10.96 5.53
C LEU A 93 0.70 10.78 4.33
N ALA A 94 0.90 11.87 3.58
CA ALA A 94 1.67 11.83 2.33
C ALA A 94 3.07 11.19 2.50
N ALA A 95 3.78 11.49 3.59
CA ALA A 95 5.11 10.93 3.86
C ALA A 95 5.11 9.41 4.08
N GLU A 96 4.03 8.87 4.64
CA GLU A 96 3.86 7.44 4.89
C GLU A 96 3.34 6.72 3.64
N ALA A 97 2.39 7.33 2.94
CA ALA A 97 1.72 6.75 1.79
C ALA A 97 2.60 6.75 0.52
N GLU A 98 3.38 7.80 0.27
CA GLU A 98 4.19 7.93 -0.96
C GLU A 98 5.12 6.72 -1.23
N PRO A 99 5.95 6.25 -0.28
CA PRO A 99 6.82 5.11 -0.53
C PRO A 99 6.04 3.82 -0.79
N ILE A 100 4.89 3.62 -0.14
CA ILE A 100 4.02 2.45 -0.36
C ILE A 100 3.41 2.53 -1.76
N LEU A 101 2.84 3.67 -2.13
CA LEU A 101 2.25 3.90 -3.43
C LEU A 101 3.27 3.76 -4.56
N ARG A 102 4.50 4.23 -4.38
CA ARG A 102 5.56 4.05 -5.39
C ARG A 102 5.88 2.57 -5.61
N GLN A 103 5.96 1.76 -4.56
CA GLN A 103 6.21 0.33 -4.69
C GLN A 103 5.08 -0.40 -5.43
N LEU A 104 3.84 0.04 -5.25
CA LEU A 104 2.65 -0.62 -5.79
C LEU A 104 2.27 -0.13 -7.19
N LEU A 105 2.47 1.15 -7.48
CA LEU A 105 2.02 1.78 -8.74
C LEU A 105 3.12 1.89 -9.79
N VAL A 106 4.39 1.74 -9.43
CA VAL A 106 5.50 1.79 -10.39
C VAL A 106 5.84 0.38 -10.85
N VAL A 107 5.34 0.02 -12.04
CA VAL A 107 5.58 -1.29 -12.67
C VAL A 107 6.66 -1.16 -13.73
N SER A 108 7.78 -1.87 -13.57
CA SER A 108 8.87 -1.91 -14.55
C SER A 108 8.53 -2.83 -15.74
N PRO A 109 9.16 -2.66 -16.92
CA PRO A 109 8.96 -3.58 -18.05
C PRO A 109 9.27 -5.04 -17.70
N ALA A 110 10.36 -5.30 -16.98
CA ALA A 110 10.73 -6.64 -16.51
C ALA A 110 9.64 -7.26 -15.61
N MET A 111 8.97 -6.43 -14.80
CA MET A 111 7.84 -6.87 -13.98
C MET A 111 6.62 -7.24 -14.85
N GLN A 112 6.31 -6.44 -15.88
CA GLN A 112 5.22 -6.74 -16.80
C GLN A 112 5.46 -8.07 -17.53
N GLU A 113 6.68 -8.28 -18.04
CA GLU A 113 7.08 -9.53 -18.70
C GLU A 113 6.94 -10.74 -17.75
N TYR A 114 7.40 -10.60 -16.51
CA TYR A 114 7.30 -11.65 -15.52
C TYR A 114 5.85 -12.03 -15.20
N ILE A 115 4.97 -11.04 -14.95
CA ILE A 115 3.55 -11.29 -14.67
C ILE A 115 2.87 -11.92 -15.90
N ASN A 116 3.10 -11.40 -17.10
CA ASN A 116 2.55 -11.97 -18.33
C ASN A 116 2.98 -13.44 -18.52
N GLY A 117 4.23 -13.76 -18.20
CA GLY A 117 4.72 -15.15 -18.19
C GLY A 117 3.98 -16.04 -17.21
N LEU A 118 3.70 -15.55 -15.99
CA LEU A 118 2.90 -16.28 -14.99
C LEU A 118 1.45 -16.48 -15.46
N MET A 119 0.80 -15.42 -15.97
CA MET A 119 -0.58 -15.48 -16.47
C MET A 119 -0.71 -16.52 -17.60
N LYS A 120 0.22 -16.49 -18.57
CA LYS A 120 0.23 -17.44 -19.69
C LYS A 120 0.44 -18.88 -19.22
N LYS A 121 1.35 -19.09 -18.27
CA LYS A 121 1.72 -20.42 -17.78
C LYS A 121 0.65 -21.07 -16.90
N TYR A 122 0.04 -20.30 -16.00
CA TYR A 122 -0.82 -20.84 -14.94
C TYR A 122 -2.30 -20.54 -15.14
N LEU A 123 -2.65 -19.53 -15.95
CA LEU A 123 -4.03 -19.07 -16.10
C LEU A 123 -4.53 -19.11 -17.55
N ASN A 124 -3.70 -19.52 -18.52
CA ASN A 124 -4.01 -19.53 -19.96
C ASN A 124 -4.58 -18.19 -20.45
N ARG A 125 -4.07 -17.08 -19.91
CA ARG A 125 -4.43 -15.70 -20.26
C ARG A 125 -3.22 -14.92 -20.73
#